data_AF-A0A7Y5B5S7-F1
#
_entry.id   AF-A0A7Y5B5S7-F1
#
_cell.length_a   1.000
_cell.length_b   1.000
_cell.length_c   1.000
_cell.angle_alpha   90.00
_cell.angle_beta   90.00
_cell.angle_gamma   90.00
#
_symmetry.space_group_name_H-M   'P 1'
#
loop_
_entity.id
_entity.type
_entity.pdbx_description
1 polymer ?
#
loop_
_entity_poly.entity_id
_entity_poly.type
_entity_poly.pdbx_seq_one_letter_code
_entity_poly.pdbx_strand_id
1 'polypeptide(L)'
;MIKNCWAPLAMVALIATSQAQLRMSETCVNPPGSPDVGREYVEIRSSQPNYDLTNVWVIGIDGEGEFNPGNIHWAVPLRDDNGNWLSTGSNGLFLLRDSAVMLLPEASPDTTVLVANDGFTLAGMGNDSYTVAIVCNFTGQVGDDVDTNDDGVIDNPLWDRAFDAIGWLDGDNTMPGVTDRVYATALNGIEVPESARQRADGSIWEPDGLYWFGGDNWIACDTGRASGAGDFGPYSFNATNRVVNGTLPIGAAPNPGNDNLGMKAPVAGDVNFDGCVDDVDLAIVLESFGMSGCKLPADFNGDGVVDDSDLALTLANFGAGC
;
A
#
# COMPACT_ATOMS: atom_id res chain seq x y z
N MET A 1 41.95 32.93 31.26
CA MET A 1 41.48 31.83 30.40
C MET A 1 39.98 31.66 30.64
N ILE A 2 39.17 32.39 29.89
CA ILE A 2 37.71 32.21 29.88
C ILE A 2 37.45 31.15 28.82
N LYS A 3 37.07 29.95 29.25
CA LYS A 3 36.65 28.88 28.34
C LYS A 3 35.20 29.15 27.96
N ASN A 4 34.98 29.52 26.70
CA ASN A 4 33.66 29.57 26.09
C ASN A 4 33.09 28.15 26.04
N CYS A 5 32.08 27.86 26.85
CA CYS A 5 31.25 26.67 26.68
C CYS A 5 30.18 27.01 25.63
N TRP A 6 30.39 26.56 24.39
CA TRP A 6 29.34 26.50 23.38
C TRP A 6 28.56 25.21 23.64
N ALA A 7 27.33 25.33 24.13
CA ALA A 7 26.39 24.22 24.09
C ALA A 7 25.92 24.07 22.64
N PRO A 8 26.01 22.89 22.01
CA PRO A 8 25.34 22.67 20.75
C PRO A 8 23.83 22.71 21.05
N LEU A 9 23.13 23.61 20.37
CA LEU A 9 21.68 23.57 20.28
C LEU A 9 21.33 22.24 19.59
N ALA A 10 20.79 21.28 20.33
CA ALA A 10 20.21 20.09 19.72
C ALA A 10 18.95 20.55 18.98
N MET A 11 19.08 20.72 17.67
CA MET A 11 17.94 20.89 16.78
C MET A 11 17.21 19.55 16.82
N VAL A 12 16.09 19.50 17.54
CA VAL A 12 15.15 18.39 17.41
C VAL A 12 14.57 18.55 16.01
N ALA A 13 15.12 17.82 15.04
CA ALA A 13 14.45 17.64 13.76
C ALA A 13 13.11 16.98 14.09
N LEU A 14 12.00 17.68 13.81
CA LEU A 14 10.73 16.99 13.64
C LEU A 14 11.00 16.01 12.50
N ILE A 15 11.02 14.71 12.80
CA ILE A 15 11.07 13.70 11.75
C ILE A 15 9.65 13.65 11.20
N ALA A 16 9.30 14.60 10.33
CA ALA A 16 8.16 14.46 9.46
C ALA A 16 8.61 13.48 8.38
N THR A 17 8.24 12.21 8.52
CA THR A 17 8.51 11.22 7.49
C THR A 17 7.65 11.59 6.27
N SER A 18 8.28 11.96 5.16
CA SER A 18 7.59 12.10 3.88
C SER A 18 6.84 10.79 3.60
N GLN A 19 5.52 10.84 3.49
CA GLN A 19 4.73 9.67 3.15
C GLN A 19 4.73 9.51 1.63
N ALA A 20 4.50 8.29 1.14
CA ALA A 20 4.49 8.07 -0.29
C ALA A 20 3.26 8.72 -0.96
N GLN A 21 3.44 9.29 -2.15
CA GLN A 21 2.35 9.84 -2.96
C GLN A 21 1.33 8.79 -3.42
N LEU A 22 1.67 7.51 -3.26
CA LEU A 22 0.82 6.36 -3.53
C LEU A 22 0.82 5.45 -2.32
N ARG A 23 -0.36 4.98 -1.93
CA ARG A 23 -0.56 4.05 -0.82
C ARG A 23 -1.64 3.03 -1.14
N MET A 24 -1.58 1.88 -0.50
CA MET A 24 -2.72 0.98 -0.50
C MET A 24 -3.80 1.57 0.41
N SER A 25 -5.03 1.70 -0.12
CA SER A 25 -6.20 2.04 0.69
C SER A 25 -7.00 0.81 1.10
N GLU A 26 -7.03 -0.20 0.23
CA GLU A 26 -7.63 -1.50 0.52
C GLU A 26 -6.88 -2.62 -0.20
N THR A 27 -6.76 -3.76 0.47
CA THR A 27 -6.39 -5.01 -0.17
C THR A 27 -7.34 -6.10 0.31
N CYS A 28 -7.78 -6.94 -0.63
CA CYS A 28 -8.54 -8.14 -0.31
C CYS A 28 -7.99 -9.26 -1.18
N VAL A 29 -7.35 -10.21 -0.53
CA VAL A 29 -6.44 -11.14 -1.16
C VAL A 29 -6.92 -12.58 -1.00
N ASN A 30 -7.75 -12.83 0.01
CA ASN A 30 -8.43 -14.10 0.25
C ASN A 30 -9.91 -13.86 0.59
N PRO A 31 -10.74 -13.40 -0.36
CA PRO A 31 -12.14 -13.05 -0.11
C PRO A 31 -13.00 -14.26 0.31
N PRO A 32 -14.10 -14.05 1.05
CA PRO A 32 -14.86 -15.13 1.66
C PRO A 32 -15.61 -15.99 0.65
N GLY A 33 -15.33 -17.30 0.61
CA GLY A 33 -16.06 -18.31 -0.17
C GLY A 33 -15.16 -18.99 -1.18
N SER A 34 -15.51 -20.21 -1.61
CA SER A 34 -14.71 -21.01 -2.54
C SER A 34 -15.49 -21.29 -3.84
N PRO A 35 -14.88 -21.09 -5.03
CA PRO A 35 -13.56 -20.48 -5.23
C PRO A 35 -13.56 -18.97 -4.89
N ASP A 36 -12.46 -18.47 -4.34
CA ASP A 36 -12.13 -17.05 -4.11
C ASP A 36 -12.07 -16.26 -5.43
N VAL A 37 -11.47 -16.88 -6.46
CA VAL A 37 -11.26 -16.34 -7.82
C VAL A 37 -12.33 -15.34 -8.28
N GLY A 38 -11.84 -14.18 -8.70
CA GLY A 38 -12.59 -13.11 -9.32
C GLY A 38 -13.05 -12.04 -8.35
N ARG A 39 -12.47 -12.01 -7.15
CA ARG A 39 -12.89 -11.15 -6.05
C ARG A 39 -11.74 -10.48 -5.30
N GLU A 40 -10.52 -10.81 -5.67
CA GLU A 40 -9.29 -10.26 -5.16
C GLU A 40 -9.01 -8.88 -5.76
N TYR A 41 -8.52 -7.97 -4.94
CA TYR A 41 -8.17 -6.62 -5.38
C TYR A 41 -7.11 -5.95 -4.53
N VAL A 42 -6.44 -5.00 -5.17
CA VAL A 42 -5.59 -4.00 -4.54
C VAL A 42 -6.12 -2.63 -4.98
N GLU A 43 -6.53 -1.82 -4.03
CA GLU A 43 -6.90 -0.43 -4.24
C GLU A 43 -5.74 0.48 -3.80
N ILE A 44 -5.40 1.40 -4.69
CA ILE A 44 -4.35 2.41 -4.48
C ILE A 44 -5.01 3.78 -4.37
N ARG A 45 -4.55 4.55 -3.40
CA ARG A 45 -4.86 5.97 -3.23
C ARG A 45 -3.65 6.81 -3.55
N SER A 46 -3.86 7.91 -4.27
CA SER A 46 -2.86 8.94 -4.54
C SER A 46 -3.08 10.20 -3.72
N SER A 47 -2.03 11.00 -3.54
CA SER A 47 -2.10 12.30 -2.82
C SER A 47 -2.84 13.36 -3.62
N GLN A 48 -3.06 13.16 -4.92
CA GLN A 48 -3.74 14.10 -5.79
C GLN A 48 -4.64 13.40 -6.83
N PRO A 49 -5.72 14.05 -7.29
CA PRO A 49 -6.53 13.56 -8.41
C PRO A 49 -5.72 13.30 -9.68
N ASN A 50 -6.11 12.31 -10.47
CA ASN A 50 -5.52 12.02 -11.78
C ASN A 50 -3.99 11.85 -11.75
N TYR A 51 -3.47 11.26 -10.68
CA TYR A 51 -2.04 11.05 -10.51
C TYR A 51 -1.52 10.10 -11.59
N ASP A 52 -0.49 10.53 -12.32
CA ASP A 52 0.13 9.73 -13.38
C ASP A 52 0.89 8.52 -12.83
N LEU A 53 0.46 7.31 -13.23
CA LEU A 53 1.03 6.03 -12.82
C LEU A 53 2.07 5.49 -13.80
N THR A 54 2.65 6.35 -14.64
CA THR A 54 3.76 5.97 -15.52
C THR A 54 4.87 5.27 -14.74
N ASN A 55 5.22 4.07 -15.20
CA ASN A 55 6.20 3.15 -14.62
C ASN A 55 5.89 2.63 -13.20
N VAL A 56 4.63 2.74 -12.74
CA VAL A 56 4.20 2.16 -11.47
C VAL A 56 3.71 0.73 -11.66
N TRP A 57 4.14 -0.16 -10.76
CA TRP A 57 3.76 -1.56 -10.74
C TRP A 57 3.24 -1.95 -9.36
N VAL A 58 2.37 -2.94 -9.33
CA VAL A 58 2.04 -3.69 -8.10
C VAL A 58 2.68 -5.07 -8.22
N ILE A 59 3.41 -5.48 -7.19
CA ILE A 59 4.12 -6.76 -7.16
C ILE A 59 3.71 -7.57 -5.93
N GLY A 60 3.69 -8.88 -6.09
CA GLY A 60 3.59 -9.86 -5.01
C GLY A 60 4.93 -10.55 -4.84
N ILE A 61 5.44 -10.58 -3.60
CA ILE A 61 6.66 -11.26 -3.22
C ILE A 61 6.26 -12.42 -2.32
N ASP A 62 6.65 -13.62 -2.73
CA ASP A 62 6.44 -14.84 -1.97
C ASP A 62 7.26 -14.81 -0.68
N GLY A 63 6.63 -15.16 0.43
CA GLY A 63 7.26 -15.21 1.74
C GLY A 63 7.47 -16.63 2.26
N GLU A 64 6.97 -17.64 1.56
CA GLU A 64 7.01 -19.03 2.01
C GLU A 64 8.44 -19.57 1.96
N GLY A 65 8.94 -19.99 3.12
CA GLY A 65 10.30 -20.48 3.25
C GLY A 65 10.55 -21.72 2.38
N GLU A 66 9.55 -22.59 2.19
CA GLU A 66 9.67 -23.78 1.35
C GLU A 66 9.83 -23.46 -0.15
N PHE A 67 9.43 -22.26 -0.58
CA PHE A 67 9.38 -21.85 -1.99
C PHE A 67 10.31 -20.68 -2.34
N ASN A 68 11.44 -20.56 -1.65
CA ASN A 68 12.45 -19.51 -1.87
C ASN A 68 11.86 -18.12 -1.60
N PRO A 69 11.77 -17.71 -0.33
CA PRO A 69 11.18 -16.43 0.06
C PRO A 69 11.92 -15.29 -0.65
N GLY A 70 11.21 -14.24 -1.06
CA GLY A 70 11.79 -13.17 -1.88
C GLY A 70 11.56 -13.34 -3.38
N ASN A 71 10.97 -14.45 -3.82
CA ASN A 71 10.60 -14.63 -5.21
C ASN A 71 9.47 -13.66 -5.63
N ILE A 72 9.61 -13.01 -6.78
CA ILE A 72 8.53 -12.27 -7.42
C ILE A 72 7.49 -13.28 -7.93
N HIS A 73 6.41 -13.44 -7.19
CA HIS A 73 5.33 -14.35 -7.54
C HIS A 73 4.45 -13.77 -8.66
N TRP A 74 4.14 -12.48 -8.62
CA TRP A 74 3.43 -11.78 -9.69
C TRP A 74 3.82 -10.31 -9.77
N ALA A 75 3.66 -9.72 -10.96
CA ALA A 75 3.96 -8.32 -11.22
C ALA A 75 2.99 -7.75 -12.25
N VAL A 76 2.25 -6.70 -11.88
CA VAL A 76 1.22 -6.07 -12.70
C VAL A 76 1.61 -4.62 -12.99
N PRO A 77 1.83 -4.24 -14.27
CA PRO A 77 2.03 -2.85 -14.64
C PRO A 77 0.69 -2.11 -14.64
N LEU A 78 0.65 -0.88 -14.11
CA LEU A 78 -0.56 -0.06 -14.08
C LEU A 78 -0.83 0.64 -15.43
N ARG A 79 -1.04 -0.16 -16.48
CA ARG A 79 -1.28 0.26 -17.86
C ARG A 79 -2.43 -0.51 -18.50
N ASP A 80 -3.08 0.08 -19.50
CA ASP A 80 -4.16 -0.56 -20.26
C ASP A 80 -3.64 -1.68 -21.21
N ASP A 81 -4.57 -2.39 -21.84
CA ASP A 81 -4.27 -3.45 -22.82
C ASP A 81 -3.53 -2.95 -24.08
N ASN A 82 -3.53 -1.63 -24.33
CA ASN A 82 -2.78 -1.00 -25.42
C ASN A 82 -1.37 -0.59 -24.99
N GLY A 83 -1.01 -0.81 -23.72
CA GLY A 83 0.28 -0.46 -23.14
C GLY A 83 0.40 1.00 -22.70
N ASN A 84 -0.70 1.75 -22.64
CA ASN A 84 -0.70 3.12 -22.14
C ASN A 84 -0.77 3.11 -20.61
N TRP A 85 0.20 3.76 -19.97
CA TRP A 85 0.16 4.00 -18.53
C TRP A 85 -1.12 4.74 -18.14
N LEU A 86 -1.70 4.32 -17.03
CA LEU A 86 -2.94 4.89 -16.52
C LEU A 86 -2.65 5.99 -15.50
N SER A 87 -3.71 6.60 -14.99
CA SER A 87 -3.66 7.51 -13.86
C SER A 87 -4.69 7.05 -12.82
N THR A 88 -4.54 7.45 -11.57
CA THR A 88 -5.65 7.34 -10.62
C THR A 88 -6.86 8.14 -11.10
N GLY A 89 -8.01 7.86 -10.51
CA GLY A 89 -9.26 8.54 -10.81
C GLY A 89 -9.24 10.03 -10.45
N SER A 90 -10.32 10.74 -10.80
CA SER A 90 -10.53 12.13 -10.36
C SER A 90 -10.74 12.23 -8.84
N ASN A 91 -11.11 11.12 -8.20
CA ASN A 91 -11.14 10.95 -6.74
C ASN A 91 -9.81 10.45 -6.14
N GLY A 92 -8.77 10.28 -6.97
CA GLY A 92 -7.45 9.79 -6.60
C GLY A 92 -7.36 8.30 -6.30
N LEU A 93 -8.39 7.51 -6.62
CA LEU A 93 -8.41 6.05 -6.45
C LEU A 93 -8.07 5.31 -7.74
N PHE A 94 -7.37 4.20 -7.60
CA PHE A 94 -7.15 3.21 -8.64
C PHE A 94 -7.46 1.82 -8.10
N LEU A 95 -8.42 1.12 -8.71
CA LEU A 95 -8.79 -0.23 -8.32
C LEU A 95 -8.20 -1.24 -9.31
N LEU A 96 -7.23 -2.04 -8.85
CA LEU A 96 -6.76 -3.23 -9.54
C LEU A 96 -7.54 -4.43 -9.03
N ARG A 97 -8.26 -5.12 -9.93
CA ARG A 97 -9.03 -6.34 -9.60
C ARG A 97 -8.71 -7.47 -10.56
N ASP A 98 -8.86 -8.69 -10.08
CA ASP A 98 -8.50 -9.92 -10.81
C ASP A 98 -9.53 -10.39 -11.85
N SER A 99 -10.71 -9.74 -11.87
CA SER A 99 -11.82 -10.11 -12.74
C SER A 99 -12.68 -8.94 -13.16
N ALA A 100 -13.29 -9.07 -14.34
CA ALA A 100 -14.25 -8.10 -14.85
C ALA A 100 -15.58 -8.12 -14.07
N VAL A 101 -15.84 -9.18 -13.28
CA VAL A 101 -17.06 -9.26 -12.45
C VAL A 101 -17.08 -8.13 -11.43
N MET A 102 -18.22 -7.47 -11.33
CA MET A 102 -18.39 -6.27 -10.52
C MET A 102 -18.41 -6.62 -9.03
N LEU A 103 -17.44 -6.09 -8.29
CA LEU A 103 -17.47 -6.02 -6.83
C LEU A 103 -18.58 -5.06 -6.39
N LEU A 104 -19.14 -5.31 -5.22
CA LEU A 104 -20.23 -4.52 -4.64
C LEU A 104 -19.76 -3.84 -3.34
N PRO A 105 -20.09 -2.55 -3.13
CA PRO A 105 -20.77 -1.67 -4.09
C PRO A 105 -19.94 -1.44 -5.36
N GLU A 106 -20.61 -1.08 -6.46
CA GLU A 106 -19.91 -0.75 -7.71
C GLU A 106 -18.92 0.40 -7.44
N ALA A 107 -17.73 0.29 -8.03
CA ALA A 107 -16.73 1.35 -7.97
C ALA A 107 -17.31 2.69 -8.45
N SER A 108 -16.90 3.78 -7.83
CA SER A 108 -17.26 5.12 -8.28
C SER A 108 -16.90 5.29 -9.77
N PRO A 109 -17.74 5.97 -10.58
CA PRO A 109 -17.39 6.29 -11.97
C PRO A 109 -16.16 7.22 -12.07
N ASP A 110 -15.77 7.86 -10.97
CA ASP A 110 -14.59 8.69 -10.87
C ASP A 110 -13.30 7.88 -10.63
N THR A 111 -13.41 6.61 -10.23
CA THR A 111 -12.28 5.71 -9.96
C THR A 111 -11.76 5.09 -11.26
N THR A 112 -10.45 5.10 -11.46
CA THR A 112 -9.84 4.30 -12.53
C THR A 112 -9.82 2.82 -12.12
N VAL A 113 -10.33 1.95 -13.00
CA VAL A 113 -10.36 0.50 -12.75
C VAL A 113 -9.51 -0.24 -13.79
N LEU A 114 -8.58 -1.06 -13.33
CA LEU A 114 -7.83 -2.00 -14.16
C LEU A 114 -8.24 -3.43 -13.82
N VAL A 115 -8.58 -4.20 -14.84
CA VAL A 115 -8.89 -5.63 -14.71
C VAL A 115 -7.66 -6.42 -15.17
N ALA A 116 -6.96 -7.04 -14.24
CA ALA A 116 -5.95 -8.04 -14.55
C ALA A 116 -6.64 -9.42 -14.50
N ASN A 117 -7.22 -9.87 -15.63
CA ASN A 117 -7.96 -11.14 -15.65
C ASN A 117 -7.07 -12.31 -15.17
N ASP A 118 -7.57 -13.09 -14.22
CA ASP A 118 -6.80 -14.16 -13.56
C ASP A 118 -5.48 -13.62 -12.96
N GLY A 119 -5.46 -12.33 -12.64
CA GLY A 119 -4.39 -11.66 -11.93
C GLY A 119 -4.17 -12.33 -10.59
N PHE A 120 -2.95 -12.24 -10.08
CA PHE A 120 -2.55 -12.88 -8.83
C PHE A 120 -2.48 -14.44 -8.87
N THR A 121 -2.81 -15.15 -9.96
CA THR A 121 -2.78 -16.65 -10.01
C THR A 121 -1.35 -17.24 -10.09
N LEU A 122 -0.99 -18.35 -9.40
CA LEU A 122 -1.46 -19.76 -9.44
C LEU A 122 -1.82 -20.36 -8.05
N ALA A 123 -1.64 -19.58 -6.99
CA ALA A 123 -2.01 -19.83 -5.59
C ALA A 123 -2.16 -18.46 -4.91
N GLY A 124 -2.91 -17.58 -5.57
CA GLY A 124 -2.84 -16.13 -5.39
C GLY A 124 -3.03 -15.74 -3.95
N MET A 125 -1.95 -15.27 -3.34
CA MET A 125 -1.96 -14.77 -1.96
C MET A 125 -2.71 -15.70 -1.00
N GLY A 126 -2.47 -17.00 -1.11
CA GLY A 126 -3.05 -18.01 -0.22
C GLY A 126 -2.74 -17.72 1.25
N ASN A 127 -3.16 -18.62 2.13
CA ASN A 127 -2.86 -18.56 3.57
C ASN A 127 -1.36 -18.84 3.86
N ASP A 128 -0.47 -18.17 3.12
CA ASP A 128 0.97 -18.27 3.14
C ASP A 128 1.56 -16.92 3.59
N SER A 129 2.83 -16.92 3.98
CA SER A 129 3.58 -15.71 4.24
C SER A 129 3.72 -14.88 2.95
N TYR A 130 3.37 -13.59 2.99
CA TYR A 130 3.24 -12.81 1.76
C TYR A 130 3.54 -11.32 1.92
N THR A 131 4.07 -10.71 0.86
CA THR A 131 4.19 -9.26 0.72
C THR A 131 3.58 -8.75 -0.58
N VAL A 132 2.76 -7.71 -0.51
CA VAL A 132 2.34 -6.93 -1.68
C VAL A 132 2.95 -5.55 -1.61
N ALA A 133 3.51 -5.06 -2.71
CA ALA A 133 4.13 -3.75 -2.76
C ALA A 133 3.76 -2.96 -4.01
N ILE A 134 3.75 -1.63 -3.87
CA ILE A 134 3.69 -0.68 -4.97
C ILE A 134 5.14 -0.20 -5.22
N VAL A 135 5.63 -0.35 -6.45
CA VAL A 135 7.01 0.02 -6.80
C VAL A 135 7.06 0.86 -8.08
N CYS A 136 8.12 1.65 -8.24
CA CYS A 136 8.40 2.37 -9.48
C CYS A 136 9.58 1.76 -10.25
N ASN A 137 9.49 1.80 -11.58
CA ASN A 137 10.54 1.40 -12.51
C ASN A 137 10.94 -0.06 -12.28
N PHE A 138 9.96 -0.94 -12.08
CA PHE A 138 10.21 -2.36 -11.96
C PHE A 138 10.88 -2.89 -13.23
N THR A 139 12.03 -3.55 -13.07
CA THR A 139 12.85 -4.14 -14.14
C THR A 139 12.88 -5.67 -14.11
N GLY A 140 12.28 -6.28 -13.09
CA GLY A 140 12.26 -7.73 -12.91
C GLY A 140 11.17 -8.43 -13.71
N GLN A 141 10.99 -9.70 -13.39
CA GLN A 141 9.94 -10.58 -13.90
C GLN A 141 9.53 -11.60 -12.84
N VAL A 142 8.40 -12.28 -13.06
CA VAL A 142 7.97 -13.40 -12.21
C VAL A 142 9.06 -14.47 -12.16
N GLY A 143 9.36 -14.97 -10.96
CA GLY A 143 10.43 -15.94 -10.72
C GLY A 143 11.77 -15.32 -10.33
N ASP A 144 11.99 -14.02 -10.54
CA ASP A 144 13.20 -13.36 -10.07
C ASP A 144 13.21 -13.30 -8.53
N ASP A 145 14.40 -13.32 -7.94
CA ASP A 145 14.59 -13.36 -6.49
C ASP A 145 15.24 -12.08 -5.98
N VAL A 146 14.64 -11.46 -4.96
CA VAL A 146 15.11 -10.22 -4.35
C VAL A 146 15.91 -10.45 -3.05
N ASP A 147 15.84 -11.64 -2.45
CA ASP A 147 16.53 -12.04 -1.22
C ASP A 147 17.32 -13.33 -1.45
N THR A 148 18.42 -13.21 -2.20
CA THR A 148 19.18 -14.36 -2.71
C THR A 148 19.84 -15.25 -1.65
N ASN A 149 19.82 -14.81 -0.39
CA ASN A 149 20.45 -15.51 0.72
C ASN A 149 19.44 -15.93 1.81
N ASP A 150 18.15 -15.68 1.58
CA ASP A 150 17.02 -15.95 2.47
C ASP A 150 17.20 -15.39 3.89
N ASP A 151 17.84 -14.23 4.08
CA ASP A 151 18.09 -13.64 5.41
C ASP A 151 17.00 -12.66 5.88
N GLY A 152 16.03 -12.35 5.02
CA GLY A 152 14.95 -11.40 5.24
C GLY A 152 15.31 -9.96 4.85
N VAL A 153 16.41 -9.76 4.12
CA VAL A 153 16.85 -8.47 3.61
C VAL A 153 16.83 -8.49 2.09
N ILE A 154 16.27 -7.44 1.49
CA ILE A 154 16.29 -7.27 0.03
C ILE A 154 17.72 -6.98 -0.43
N ASP A 155 18.35 -7.95 -1.08
CA ASP A 155 19.70 -7.88 -1.65
C ASP A 155 19.70 -7.29 -3.07
N ASN A 156 18.67 -7.61 -3.85
CA ASN A 156 18.59 -7.37 -5.27
C ASN A 156 17.30 -6.60 -5.62
N PRO A 157 17.22 -5.29 -5.32
CA PRO A 157 16.05 -4.51 -5.66
C PRO A 157 15.87 -4.44 -7.18
N LEU A 158 14.71 -4.86 -7.64
CA LEU A 158 14.33 -4.88 -9.06
C LEU A 158 13.48 -3.64 -9.43
N TRP A 159 13.61 -2.57 -8.65
CA TRP A 159 12.87 -1.31 -8.76
C TRP A 159 13.73 -0.17 -8.24
N ASP A 160 13.42 1.06 -8.65
CA ASP A 160 14.14 2.25 -8.14
C ASP A 160 13.63 2.65 -6.75
N ARG A 161 12.34 2.44 -6.49
CA ARG A 161 11.67 2.83 -5.24
C ARG A 161 10.44 2.00 -4.96
N ALA A 162 10.20 1.72 -3.68
CA ALA A 162 8.91 1.26 -3.16
C ALA A 162 8.12 2.43 -2.54
N PHE A 163 6.83 2.49 -2.81
CA PHE A 163 5.93 3.51 -2.25
C PHE A 163 5.33 3.02 -0.93
N ASP A 164 4.76 1.84 -0.96
CA ASP A 164 4.00 1.26 0.13
C ASP A 164 3.96 -0.26 -0.04
N ALA A 165 3.75 -0.96 1.06
CA ALA A 165 3.60 -2.39 1.07
C ALA A 165 2.76 -2.88 2.25
N ILE A 166 2.26 -4.09 2.11
CA ILE A 166 1.66 -4.83 3.20
C ILE A 166 2.23 -6.23 3.23
N GLY A 167 2.25 -6.83 4.40
CA GLY A 167 2.58 -8.24 4.50
C GLY A 167 2.31 -8.84 5.86
N TRP A 168 2.39 -10.17 5.90
CA TRP A 168 2.24 -10.97 7.10
C TRP A 168 2.99 -12.29 6.92
N LEU A 169 3.34 -12.89 8.05
CA LEU A 169 3.74 -14.29 8.12
C LEU A 169 2.50 -15.16 8.37
N ASP A 170 2.39 -16.34 7.79
CA ASP A 170 1.28 -17.26 8.06
C ASP A 170 1.31 -17.83 9.49
N GLY A 171 2.51 -17.96 10.05
CA GLY A 171 2.79 -18.55 11.36
C GLY A 171 2.95 -20.06 11.38
N ASP A 172 3.12 -20.70 10.21
CA ASP A 172 3.41 -22.13 10.10
C ASP A 172 4.80 -22.38 9.50
N ASN A 173 5.82 -22.50 10.35
CA ASN A 173 7.12 -23.04 9.90
C ASN A 173 7.05 -24.57 9.87
N THR A 174 6.48 -25.11 8.79
CA THR A 174 6.28 -26.54 8.53
C THR A 174 7.60 -27.34 8.48
N MET A 175 8.72 -26.71 8.07
CA MET A 175 10.03 -27.36 7.93
C MET A 175 11.12 -26.82 8.88
N PRO A 176 11.86 -27.70 9.59
CA PRO A 176 12.98 -27.27 10.44
C PRO A 176 14.10 -26.58 9.67
N GLY A 177 14.43 -25.35 10.05
CA GLY A 177 15.54 -24.58 9.48
C GLY A 177 15.21 -23.83 8.18
N VAL A 178 13.95 -23.92 7.76
CA VAL A 178 13.32 -23.05 6.76
C VAL A 178 12.57 -21.96 7.53
N THR A 179 12.60 -20.73 7.02
CA THR A 179 11.98 -19.59 7.72
C THR A 179 11.33 -18.68 6.71
N ASP A 180 10.05 -18.46 6.94
CA ASP A 180 9.25 -17.54 6.17
C ASP A 180 9.72 -16.10 6.34
N ARG A 181 9.53 -15.31 5.28
CA ARG A 181 9.97 -13.92 5.20
C ARG A 181 8.85 -13.01 4.75
N VAL A 182 8.93 -11.78 5.21
CA VAL A 182 8.04 -10.71 4.81
C VAL A 182 8.87 -9.43 4.67
N TYR A 183 8.60 -8.66 3.62
CA TYR A 183 9.45 -7.56 3.20
C TYR A 183 8.77 -6.20 3.33
N ALA A 184 7.52 -6.16 3.78
CA ALA A 184 6.68 -4.96 3.78
C ALA A 184 7.36 -3.75 4.47
N THR A 185 7.96 -3.96 5.65
CA THR A 185 8.67 -2.89 6.38
C THR A 185 9.85 -2.32 5.60
N ALA A 186 10.60 -3.16 4.87
CA ALA A 186 11.71 -2.71 4.02
C ALA A 186 11.23 -1.92 2.78
N LEU A 187 9.94 -2.04 2.45
CA LEU A 187 9.28 -1.43 1.30
C LEU A 187 8.40 -0.24 1.69
N ASN A 188 8.70 0.41 2.82
CA ASN A 188 7.95 1.55 3.39
C ASN A 188 6.51 1.23 3.82
N GLY A 189 6.19 -0.06 3.95
CA GLY A 189 4.88 -0.58 4.29
C GLY A 189 4.75 -1.04 5.73
N ILE A 190 3.69 -1.81 6.00
CA ILE A 190 3.42 -2.42 7.31
C ILE A 190 3.41 -3.93 7.24
N GLU A 191 3.98 -4.54 8.27
CA GLU A 191 3.81 -5.97 8.57
C GLU A 191 2.77 -6.14 9.67
N VAL A 192 1.83 -7.08 9.50
CA VAL A 192 0.90 -7.47 10.57
C VAL A 192 1.51 -8.62 11.37
N PRO A 193 2.04 -8.37 12.58
CA PRO A 193 2.86 -9.35 13.27
C PRO A 193 2.03 -10.53 13.77
N GLU A 194 2.62 -11.74 13.76
CA GLU A 194 1.99 -12.97 14.26
C GLU A 194 1.48 -12.82 15.69
N SER A 195 2.24 -12.10 16.54
CA SER A 195 1.88 -11.85 17.93
C SER A 195 0.53 -11.13 18.11
N ALA A 196 0.08 -10.37 17.11
CA ALA A 196 -1.23 -9.72 17.10
C ALA A 196 -2.34 -10.63 16.54
N ARG A 197 -1.96 -11.71 15.86
CA ARG A 197 -2.85 -12.66 15.17
C ARG A 197 -2.92 -14.03 15.84
N GLN A 198 -2.30 -14.22 17.01
CA GLN A 198 -2.37 -15.49 17.72
C GLN A 198 -3.76 -15.73 18.35
N ARG A 199 -4.35 -16.88 18.03
CA ARG A 199 -5.59 -17.38 18.63
C ARG A 199 -5.32 -18.02 20.01
N ALA A 200 -6.38 -18.24 20.78
CA ALA A 200 -6.28 -18.82 22.13
C ALA A 200 -5.73 -20.25 22.16
N ASP A 201 -5.81 -20.99 21.05
CA ASP A 201 -5.25 -22.34 20.90
C ASP A 201 -3.78 -22.34 20.43
N GLY A 202 -3.20 -21.15 20.23
CA GLY A 202 -1.83 -20.97 19.77
C GLY A 202 -1.65 -20.88 18.25
N SER A 203 -2.70 -21.20 17.46
CA SER A 203 -2.66 -21.04 16.00
C SER A 203 -2.61 -19.56 15.62
N ILE A 204 -1.97 -19.26 14.49
CA ILE A 204 -2.00 -17.95 13.86
C ILE A 204 -3.11 -17.96 12.80
N TRP A 205 -3.69 -16.80 12.50
CA TRP A 205 -4.63 -16.64 11.39
C TRP A 205 -4.08 -15.64 10.38
N GLU A 206 -4.39 -15.88 9.12
CA GLU A 206 -3.91 -15.10 7.99
C GLU A 206 -4.95 -14.03 7.62
N PRO A 207 -4.56 -12.76 7.47
CA PRO A 207 -5.50 -11.74 7.04
C PRO A 207 -5.98 -11.96 5.61
N ASP A 208 -7.29 -11.91 5.41
CA ASP A 208 -7.88 -11.85 4.07
C ASP A 208 -7.69 -10.49 3.41
N GLY A 209 -7.46 -9.44 4.20
CA GLY A 209 -7.30 -8.09 3.68
C GLY A 209 -6.86 -7.07 4.73
N LEU A 210 -6.33 -5.95 4.24
CA LEU A 210 -5.97 -4.77 5.01
C LEU A 210 -6.69 -3.53 4.44
N TYR A 211 -7.22 -2.69 5.34
CA TYR A 211 -8.08 -1.56 4.97
C TYR A 211 -7.74 -0.32 5.78
N TRP A 212 -7.59 0.83 5.12
CA TRP A 212 -7.31 2.13 5.76
C TRP A 212 -8.56 3.00 5.85
N PHE A 213 -8.65 3.77 6.94
CA PHE A 213 -9.79 4.65 7.26
C PHE A 213 -9.34 6.08 7.63
N GLY A 214 -8.23 6.53 7.04
CA GLY A 214 -7.67 7.87 7.21
C GLY A 214 -6.60 7.96 8.30
N GLY A 215 -5.57 8.79 8.06
CA GLY A 215 -4.36 8.85 8.89
C GLY A 215 -3.74 7.47 9.05
N ASP A 216 -3.34 7.14 10.27
CA ASP A 216 -2.77 5.82 10.62
C ASP A 216 -3.84 4.78 11.02
N ASN A 217 -5.14 5.06 10.84
CA ASN A 217 -6.20 4.13 11.22
C ASN A 217 -6.34 3.03 10.16
N TRP A 218 -6.06 1.79 10.54
CA TRP A 218 -6.19 0.65 9.65
C TRP A 218 -6.67 -0.60 10.40
N ILE A 219 -7.17 -1.56 9.62
CA ILE A 219 -7.57 -2.88 10.10
C ILE A 219 -7.03 -3.96 9.17
N ALA A 220 -6.42 -4.98 9.74
CA ALA A 220 -6.16 -6.26 9.09
C ALA A 220 -7.19 -7.27 9.61
N CYS A 221 -7.85 -8.04 8.75
CA CYS A 221 -8.87 -8.98 9.20
C CYS A 221 -9.15 -10.09 8.21
N ASP A 222 -9.79 -11.16 8.69
CA ASP A 222 -10.61 -11.98 7.81
C ASP A 222 -11.77 -11.13 7.27
N THR A 223 -12.01 -11.20 5.98
CA THR A 223 -13.03 -10.46 5.27
C THR A 223 -14.24 -11.35 5.11
N GLY A 224 -15.35 -10.94 5.72
CA GLY A 224 -16.64 -11.60 5.64
C GLY A 224 -17.59 -10.91 4.65
N ARG A 225 -18.79 -11.48 4.51
CA ARG A 225 -19.89 -10.88 3.74
C ARG A 225 -20.81 -10.13 4.67
N ALA A 226 -21.28 -8.96 4.25
CA ALA A 226 -22.35 -8.28 4.95
C ALA A 226 -23.62 -9.16 4.99
N SER A 227 -24.48 -8.93 5.98
CA SER A 227 -25.70 -9.74 6.15
C SER A 227 -26.58 -9.70 4.90
N GLY A 228 -26.79 -10.86 4.26
CA GLY A 228 -27.60 -11.00 3.04
C GLY A 228 -26.86 -10.67 1.74
N ALA A 229 -25.56 -10.36 1.80
CA ALA A 229 -24.72 -10.13 0.64
C ALA A 229 -24.31 -11.43 -0.07
N GLY A 230 -24.03 -11.30 -1.36
CA GLY A 230 -23.46 -12.37 -2.18
C GLY A 230 -21.93 -12.40 -2.09
N ASP A 231 -21.33 -13.23 -2.93
CA ASP A 231 -19.89 -13.49 -2.98
C ASP A 231 -19.07 -12.25 -3.36
N PHE A 232 -19.67 -11.33 -4.12
CA PHE A 232 -19.06 -10.09 -4.61
C PHE A 232 -19.27 -8.89 -3.67
N GLY A 233 -19.85 -9.09 -2.49
CA GLY A 233 -20.06 -8.04 -1.49
C GLY A 233 -21.50 -7.49 -1.43
N PRO A 234 -21.75 -6.43 -0.64
CA PRO A 234 -20.78 -5.73 0.20
C PRO A 234 -20.09 -6.62 1.23
N TYR A 235 -18.81 -6.35 1.48
CA TYR A 235 -18.02 -7.08 2.47
C TYR A 235 -18.16 -6.46 3.86
N SER A 236 -17.70 -7.19 4.88
CA SER A 236 -17.68 -6.74 6.27
C SER A 236 -16.53 -7.41 7.00
N PHE A 237 -15.96 -6.76 8.02
CA PHE A 237 -14.89 -7.37 8.81
C PHE A 237 -15.40 -8.52 9.69
N ASN A 238 -14.59 -9.57 9.82
CA ASN A 238 -14.82 -10.60 10.82
C ASN A 238 -14.79 -9.99 12.24
N ALA A 239 -15.67 -10.48 13.11
CA ALA A 239 -15.78 -9.97 14.48
C ALA A 239 -14.64 -10.43 15.40
N THR A 240 -13.93 -11.49 15.03
CA THR A 240 -12.98 -12.22 15.90
C THR A 240 -11.55 -12.17 15.36
N ASN A 241 -11.36 -12.46 14.07
CA ASN A 241 -10.05 -12.43 13.42
C ASN A 241 -9.80 -11.04 12.83
N ARG A 242 -9.33 -10.11 13.69
CA ARG A 242 -8.93 -8.76 13.27
C ARG A 242 -7.85 -8.17 14.17
N VAL A 243 -6.99 -7.35 13.58
CA VAL A 243 -6.05 -6.45 14.24
C VAL A 243 -6.43 -5.03 13.82
N VAL A 244 -6.58 -4.13 14.80
CA VAL A 244 -6.96 -2.73 14.53
C VAL A 244 -5.87 -1.81 15.07
N ASN A 245 -5.40 -0.89 14.23
CA ASN A 245 -4.59 0.24 14.65
C ASN A 245 -5.44 1.52 14.66
N GLY A 246 -5.30 2.31 15.72
CA GLY A 246 -6.08 3.54 15.88
C GLY A 246 -7.57 3.29 16.17
N THR A 247 -8.43 4.21 15.71
CA THR A 247 -9.88 4.17 15.91
C THR A 247 -10.60 4.18 14.57
N LEU A 248 -11.32 3.09 14.27
CA LEU A 248 -12.11 2.99 13.05
C LEU A 248 -13.38 3.85 13.15
N PRO A 249 -13.81 4.52 12.06
CA PRO A 249 -15.10 5.18 11.98
C PRO A 249 -16.27 4.21 12.21
N ILE A 250 -17.36 4.71 12.79
CA ILE A 250 -18.59 3.92 12.96
C ILE A 250 -19.13 3.56 11.57
N GLY A 251 -19.26 2.26 11.31
CA GLY A 251 -19.72 1.75 10.01
C GLY A 251 -18.59 1.46 9.02
N ALA A 252 -17.32 1.53 9.44
CA ALA A 252 -16.19 1.09 8.63
C ALA A 252 -16.42 -0.33 8.08
N ALA A 253 -16.21 -0.49 6.78
CA ALA A 253 -16.32 -1.71 6.01
C ALA A 253 -15.49 -1.56 4.73
N PRO A 254 -15.08 -2.66 4.07
CA PRO A 254 -14.45 -2.57 2.75
C PRO A 254 -15.37 -1.90 1.74
N ASN A 255 -14.82 -1.05 0.89
CA ASN A 255 -15.57 -0.24 -0.06
C ASN A 255 -14.83 -0.11 -1.39
N PRO A 256 -14.47 -1.23 -2.06
CA PRO A 256 -13.58 -1.22 -3.21
C PRO A 256 -14.07 -0.28 -4.32
N GLY A 257 -13.16 0.55 -4.78
CA GLY A 257 -13.37 1.57 -5.80
C GLY A 257 -14.09 2.82 -5.30
N ASN A 258 -14.24 3.00 -4.00
CA ASN A 258 -14.93 4.13 -3.37
C ASN A 258 -14.15 4.61 -2.13
N ASP A 259 -14.31 5.87 -1.73
CA ASP A 259 -13.62 6.35 -0.52
C ASP A 259 -14.07 5.57 0.71
N ASN A 260 -13.09 5.08 1.48
CA ASN A 260 -13.35 4.59 2.83
C ASN A 260 -13.79 5.70 3.76
N LEU A 261 -14.64 5.36 4.74
CA LEU A 261 -15.06 6.31 5.75
C LEU A 261 -13.82 6.88 6.47
N GLY A 262 -13.79 8.20 6.67
CA GLY A 262 -12.66 8.88 7.31
C GLY A 262 -11.52 9.26 6.36
N MET A 263 -11.51 8.77 5.11
CA MET A 263 -10.58 9.28 4.09
C MET A 263 -10.97 10.70 3.67
N LYS A 264 -9.98 11.58 3.58
CA LYS A 264 -10.12 12.94 3.02
C LYS A 264 -9.78 12.93 1.54
N ALA A 265 -10.46 13.76 0.75
CA ALA A 265 -10.19 13.88 -0.68
C ALA A 265 -8.72 14.26 -0.93
N PRO A 266 -8.09 13.71 -1.98
CA PRO A 266 -6.69 13.97 -2.27
C PRO A 266 -6.47 15.43 -2.71
N VAL A 267 -5.38 16.04 -2.25
CA VAL A 267 -5.02 17.43 -2.56
C VAL A 267 -3.52 17.51 -2.87
N ALA A 268 -3.17 17.98 -4.07
CA ALA A 268 -1.78 18.23 -4.42
C ALA A 268 -1.13 19.21 -3.43
N GLY A 269 0.08 18.91 -2.96
CA GLY A 269 0.72 19.67 -1.88
C GLY A 269 0.69 18.96 -0.53
N ASP A 270 -0.17 17.98 -0.33
CA ASP A 270 -0.20 17.12 0.88
C ASP A 270 0.87 16.02 0.72
N VAL A 271 2.08 16.28 1.21
CA VAL A 271 3.24 15.36 1.10
C VAL A 271 3.16 14.30 2.20
N ASN A 272 2.64 14.66 3.36
CA ASN A 272 2.58 13.77 4.52
C ASN A 272 1.31 12.91 4.56
N PHE A 273 0.39 13.07 3.59
CA PHE A 273 -0.83 12.29 3.40
C PHE A 273 -1.82 12.35 4.56
N ASP A 274 -1.79 13.41 5.38
CA ASP A 274 -2.69 13.59 6.51
C ASP A 274 -4.05 14.23 6.12
N GLY A 275 -4.18 14.59 4.84
CA GLY A 275 -5.37 15.20 4.25
C GLY A 275 -5.43 16.70 4.44
N CYS A 276 -4.35 17.35 4.85
CA CYS A 276 -4.19 18.79 4.93
C CYS A 276 -2.97 19.22 4.12
N VAL A 277 -2.98 20.44 3.60
CA VAL A 277 -1.76 21.05 3.05
C VAL A 277 -1.32 22.17 3.98
N ASP A 278 -0.30 21.94 4.79
CA ASP A 278 0.12 22.89 5.83
C ASP A 278 1.63 23.13 5.92
N ASP A 279 2.09 23.69 7.03
CA ASP A 279 3.50 24.03 7.23
C ASP A 279 4.40 22.79 7.36
N VAL A 280 3.85 21.63 7.73
CA VAL A 280 4.56 20.35 7.71
C VAL A 280 4.84 19.93 6.28
N ASP A 281 3.87 20.01 5.38
CA ASP A 281 4.09 19.67 3.96
C ASP A 281 5.09 20.60 3.30
N LEU A 282 4.92 21.91 3.55
CA LEU A 282 5.85 22.91 3.04
C LEU A 282 7.29 22.64 3.51
N ALA A 283 7.47 22.23 4.77
CA ALA A 283 8.79 21.86 5.27
C ALA A 283 9.37 20.65 4.52
N ILE A 284 8.57 19.60 4.29
CA ILE A 284 9.01 18.40 3.57
C ILE A 284 9.41 18.73 2.11
N VAL A 285 8.64 19.58 1.42
CA VAL A 285 8.98 20.02 0.05
C VAL A 285 10.33 20.76 0.04
N LEU A 286 10.53 21.70 0.97
CA LEU A 286 11.77 22.47 1.06
C LEU A 286 12.98 21.60 1.44
N GLU A 287 12.77 20.58 2.28
CA GLU A 287 13.82 19.60 2.63
C GLU A 287 14.19 18.70 1.45
N SER A 288 13.25 18.43 0.56
CA SER A 288 13.42 17.58 -0.62
C SER A 288 13.85 18.35 -1.87
N PHE A 289 13.97 19.68 -1.80
CA PHE A 289 14.21 20.55 -2.95
C PHE A 289 15.53 20.21 -3.68
N GLY A 290 15.43 20.02 -5.00
CA GLY A 290 16.52 19.61 -5.87
C GLY A 290 16.80 18.11 -5.92
N MET A 291 16.04 17.28 -5.17
CA MET A 291 16.08 15.83 -5.35
C MET A 291 15.53 15.45 -6.72
N SER A 292 16.07 14.38 -7.31
CA SER A 292 15.60 13.81 -8.56
C SER A 292 15.45 12.29 -8.44
N GLY A 293 14.42 11.73 -9.07
CA GLY A 293 14.15 10.29 -9.03
C GLY A 293 12.75 9.98 -9.51
N CYS A 294 12.38 8.70 -9.47
CA CYS A 294 11.02 8.34 -9.84
C CYS A 294 10.01 8.78 -8.78
N LYS A 295 9.05 9.64 -9.17
CA LYS A 295 7.81 9.93 -8.44
C LYS A 295 8.05 10.29 -6.97
N LEU A 296 9.01 11.19 -6.73
CA LEU A 296 9.45 11.58 -5.39
C LEU A 296 8.26 12.08 -4.53
N PRO A 297 8.26 11.90 -3.20
CA PRO A 297 7.12 12.30 -2.36
C PRO A 297 6.63 13.74 -2.59
N ALA A 298 7.57 14.65 -2.83
CA ALA A 298 7.33 16.08 -3.02
C ALA A 298 7.31 16.51 -4.50
N ASP A 299 7.42 15.57 -5.45
CA ASP A 299 7.35 15.83 -6.90
C ASP A 299 5.89 15.70 -7.34
N PHE A 300 5.11 16.77 -7.15
CA PHE A 300 3.67 16.79 -7.39
C PHE A 300 3.33 16.97 -8.86
N ASN A 301 4.20 17.62 -9.65
CA ASN A 301 3.98 17.76 -11.08
C ASN A 301 4.39 16.48 -11.87
N GLY A 302 5.14 15.59 -11.24
CA GLY A 302 5.55 14.28 -11.76
C GLY A 302 6.67 14.36 -12.81
N ASP A 303 7.47 15.42 -12.82
CA ASP A 303 8.54 15.62 -13.81
C ASP A 303 9.88 14.96 -13.43
N GLY A 304 9.95 14.37 -12.23
CA GLY A 304 11.09 13.63 -11.72
C GLY A 304 12.08 14.47 -10.93
N VAL A 305 11.79 15.75 -10.67
CA VAL A 305 12.61 16.65 -9.84
C VAL A 305 11.72 17.41 -8.87
N VAL A 306 12.13 17.56 -7.62
CA VAL A 306 11.44 18.44 -6.67
C VAL A 306 11.97 19.87 -6.84
N ASP A 307 11.18 20.77 -7.41
CA ASP A 307 11.63 22.15 -7.68
C ASP A 307 10.60 23.25 -7.37
N ASP A 308 10.78 24.44 -7.97
CA ASP A 308 9.91 25.59 -7.72
C ASP A 308 8.48 25.37 -8.24
N SER A 309 8.28 24.44 -9.16
CA SER A 309 6.97 23.99 -9.64
C SER A 309 6.20 23.27 -8.54
N ASP A 310 6.84 22.35 -7.81
CA ASP A 310 6.20 21.60 -6.72
C ASP A 310 5.93 22.48 -5.50
N LEU A 311 6.87 23.37 -5.20
CA LEU A 311 6.68 24.37 -4.17
C LEU A 311 5.49 25.29 -4.52
N ALA A 312 5.36 25.71 -5.78
CA ALA A 312 4.24 26.52 -6.22
C ALA A 312 2.89 25.78 -6.10
N LEU A 313 2.85 24.48 -6.43
CA LEU A 313 1.66 23.64 -6.23
C LEU A 313 1.27 23.54 -4.74
N THR A 314 2.26 23.32 -3.88
CA THR A 314 2.06 23.24 -2.42
C THR A 314 1.51 24.55 -1.86
N LEU A 315 2.11 25.69 -2.24
CA LEU A 315 1.66 27.01 -1.80
C LEU A 315 0.29 27.40 -2.36
N ALA A 316 -0.05 26.95 -3.57
CA ALA A 316 -1.35 27.21 -4.19
C ALA A 316 -2.50 26.52 -3.45
N ASN A 317 -2.23 25.36 -2.83
CA ASN A 317 -3.20 24.58 -2.06
C ASN A 317 -3.05 24.75 -0.54
N PHE A 318 -2.18 25.64 -0.06
CA PHE A 318 -1.93 25.81 1.37
C PHE A 318 -3.22 26.13 2.15
N GLY A 319 -3.49 25.35 3.19
CA GLY A 319 -4.70 25.37 4.01
C GLY A 319 -5.90 24.61 3.43
N ALA A 320 -5.74 23.91 2.30
CA ALA A 320 -6.77 23.03 1.76
C ALA A 320 -6.80 21.67 2.49
N GLY A 321 -7.93 20.97 2.42
CA GLY A 321 -8.12 19.65 3.02
C GLY A 321 -8.35 19.64 4.54
N CYS A 322 -7.90 20.69 5.26
CA CYS A 322 -8.02 20.86 6.71
C CYS A 322 -9.43 20.70 7.28
#